data_AF-A0A8S2V0F2-F1
#
_entry.id   AF-A0A8S2V0F2-F1
#
_cell.length_a   1.000
_cell.length_b   1.000
_cell.length_c   1.000
_cell.angle_alpha   90.00
_cell.angle_beta   90.00
_cell.angle_gamma   90.00
#
_symmetry.space_group_name_H-M   'P 1'
#
loop_
_entity.id
_entity.type
_entity.pdbx_description
1 polymer ?
#
loop_
_entity_poly.entity_id
_entity_poly.type
_entity_poly.pdbx_seq_one_letter_code
_entity_poly.pdbx_strand_id
1 'polypeptide(L)'
;EDVKRGEESVAEYGFNEVASEKISLDRRARDTRPQECKYWNYPSVDKLPTASVVLVFYDEGWSTLVRTFHSVINTSPKELLKDI
;
A
#
# COMPACT_ATOMS: atom_id res chain seq x y z
N GLU A 1 -11.00 -23.10 -12.32
CA GLU A 1 -9.77 -23.25 -11.52
C GLU A 1 -9.56 -22.03 -10.61
N ASP A 2 -9.40 -20.85 -11.19
CA ASP A 2 -9.21 -19.59 -10.42
C ASP A 2 -10.35 -19.24 -9.46
N VAL A 3 -11.61 -19.54 -9.81
CA VAL A 3 -12.76 -19.29 -8.92
C VAL A 3 -12.63 -20.11 -7.63
N LYS A 4 -12.27 -21.39 -7.76
CA LYS A 4 -12.10 -22.30 -6.62
C LYS A 4 -10.93 -21.87 -5.73
N ARG A 5 -9.78 -21.56 -6.34
CA ARG A 5 -8.61 -21.00 -5.62
C ARG A 5 -8.95 -19.66 -4.95
N GLY A 6 -9.79 -18.85 -5.59
CA GLY A 6 -10.29 -17.60 -5.02
C GLY A 6 -11.13 -17.82 -3.78
N GLU A 7 -12.09 -18.75 -3.82
CA GLU A 7 -12.91 -19.12 -2.66
C GLU A 7 -12.07 -19.69 -1.50
N GLU A 8 -11.09 -20.54 -1.81
CA GLU A 8 -10.11 -21.06 -0.83
C GLU A 8 -9.30 -19.91 -0.19
N SER A 9 -8.80 -18.97 -1.00
CA SER A 9 -8.06 -17.81 -0.48
C SER A 9 -8.90 -16.88 0.38
N VAL A 10 -10.21 -16.74 0.09
CA VAL A 10 -11.13 -15.97 0.92
C VAL A 10 -11.32 -16.63 2.28
N ALA A 11 -11.34 -17.97 2.34
CA ALA A 11 -11.41 -18.69 3.61
C ALA A 11 -10.11 -18.58 4.43
N GLU A 12 -8.95 -18.53 3.78
CA GLU A 12 -7.63 -18.46 4.43
C GLU A 12 -7.27 -17.03 4.87
N TYR A 13 -7.31 -16.06 3.94
CA TYR A 13 -6.84 -14.69 4.16
C TYR A 13 -7.98 -13.68 4.40
N GLY A 14 -9.24 -14.08 4.18
CA GLY A 14 -10.39 -13.18 4.29
C GLY A 14 -10.67 -12.33 3.04
N PHE A 15 -9.88 -12.49 1.97
CA PHE A 15 -10.03 -11.77 0.70
C PHE A 15 -9.54 -12.61 -0.49
N ASN A 16 -9.82 -12.15 -1.71
CA ASN A 16 -9.47 -12.87 -2.94
C ASN A 16 -8.00 -12.63 -3.32
N GLU A 17 -7.10 -13.50 -2.87
CA GLU A 17 -5.67 -13.39 -3.15
C GLU A 17 -5.37 -13.62 -4.63
N VAL A 18 -6.09 -14.52 -5.32
CA VAL A 18 -5.92 -14.77 -6.77
C VAL A 18 -6.17 -13.50 -7.59
N ALA A 19 -7.16 -12.70 -7.18
CA ALA A 19 -7.40 -11.40 -7.81
C ALA A 19 -6.28 -10.40 -7.49
N SER A 20 -5.77 -10.41 -6.26
CA SER A 20 -4.65 -9.56 -5.84
C SER A 20 -3.36 -9.89 -6.61
N GLU A 21 -3.01 -11.17 -6.77
CA GLU A 21 -1.84 -11.63 -7.54
C GLU A 21 -1.85 -11.13 -8.99
N LYS A 22 -3.03 -11.00 -9.60
CA LYS A 22 -3.20 -10.51 -10.98
C LYS A 22 -3.10 -8.99 -11.11
N ILE A 23 -3.10 -8.26 -10.00
CA ILE A 23 -2.96 -6.81 -9.98
C ILE A 23 -1.48 -6.46 -9.75
N SER A 24 -0.98 -5.47 -10.50
CA SER A 24 0.41 -4.99 -10.36
C SER A 24 0.71 -4.48 -8.94
N LEU A 25 1.88 -4.85 -8.41
CA LEU A 25 2.39 -4.35 -7.12
C LEU A 25 2.54 -2.81 -7.11
N ASP A 26 2.79 -2.20 -8.27
CA ASP A 26 2.91 -0.74 -8.47
C ASP A 26 1.64 -0.07 -9.00
N ARG A 27 0.45 -0.67 -8.79
CA ARG A 27 -0.81 -0.07 -9.25
C ARG A 27 -0.98 1.34 -8.68
N ARG A 28 -1.43 2.29 -9.51
CA ARG A 28 -1.82 3.62 -9.04
C ARG A 28 -3.28 3.63 -8.60
N ALA A 29 -3.52 4.00 -7.35
CA ALA A 29 -4.88 4.27 -6.87
C ALA A 29 -5.42 5.58 -7.50
N ARG A 30 -6.73 5.62 -7.73
CA ARG A 30 -7.40 6.84 -8.19
C ARG A 30 -7.44 7.85 -7.04
N ASP A 31 -7.09 9.10 -7.32
CA ASP A 31 -7.22 10.19 -6.34
C ASP A 31 -8.70 10.63 -6.24
N THR A 32 -9.35 10.26 -5.13
CA THR A 32 -10.73 10.64 -4.82
C THR A 32 -10.82 11.72 -3.74
N ARG A 33 -9.68 12.34 -3.38
CA ARG A 33 -9.66 13.39 -2.35
C ARG A 33 -10.40 14.64 -2.87
N PRO A 34 -10.99 15.44 -1.96
CA PRO A 34 -11.52 16.75 -2.31
C PRO A 34 -10.48 17.64 -3.02
N GLN A 35 -10.91 18.52 -3.93
CA GLN A 35 -9.96 19.32 -4.73
C GLN A 35 -9.12 20.26 -3.87
N GLU A 36 -9.67 20.73 -2.75
CA GLU A 36 -8.97 21.56 -1.77
C GLU A 36 -7.71 20.87 -1.20
N CYS A 37 -7.67 19.53 -1.12
CA CYS A 37 -6.51 18.78 -0.62
C CYS A 37 -5.22 19.05 -1.43
N LYS A 38 -5.35 19.45 -2.70
CA LYS A 38 -4.21 19.74 -3.59
C LYS A 38 -3.56 21.10 -3.30
N TYR A 39 -4.24 21.97 -2.55
CA TYR A 39 -3.81 23.35 -2.32
C TYR A 39 -3.37 23.61 -0.87
N TRP A 40 -3.25 22.56 -0.05
CA TRP A 40 -2.66 22.67 1.28
C TRP A 40 -1.14 22.80 1.18
N ASN A 41 -0.62 23.88 1.74
CA ASN A 41 0.82 24.14 1.80
C ASN A 41 1.35 23.72 3.16
N TYR A 42 2.18 22.69 3.18
CA TYR A 42 2.94 22.25 4.35
C TYR A 42 4.29 22.98 4.40
N PRO A 43 4.96 23.02 5.56
CA PRO A 43 6.37 23.41 5.63
C PRO A 43 7.20 22.62 4.61
N SER A 44 8.31 23.22 4.18
CA SER A 44 9.25 22.58 3.26
C SER A 44 9.74 21.23 3.83
N VAL A 45 10.05 20.29 2.95
CA VAL A 45 10.37 18.89 3.30
C VAL A 45 11.50 18.80 4.33
N ASP A 46 12.48 19.71 4.29
CA ASP A 46 13.59 19.82 5.25
C ASP A 46 13.16 20.14 6.70
N LYS A 47 11.96 20.69 6.89
CA LYS A 47 11.40 21.04 8.21
C LYS A 47 10.44 19.99 8.75
N LEU A 48 10.08 19.00 7.93
CA LEU A 48 9.22 17.92 8.36
C LEU A 48 10.04 16.82 9.03
N PRO A 49 9.53 16.18 10.09
CA PRO A 49 10.23 15.07 10.72
C PRO A 49 10.26 13.86 9.79
N THR A 50 11.34 13.09 9.86
CA THR A 50 11.39 11.76 9.24
C THR A 50 10.50 10.78 9.99
N ALA A 51 9.95 9.80 9.30
CA ALA A 51 9.14 8.73 9.86
C ALA A 51 9.75 7.35 9.59
N SER A 52 9.64 6.49 10.59
CA SER A 52 9.85 5.04 10.51
C SER A 52 8.51 4.37 10.30
N VAL A 53 8.36 3.59 9.24
CA VAL A 53 7.16 2.80 9.00
C VAL A 53 7.35 1.45 9.66
N VAL A 54 6.38 0.96 10.43
CA VAL A 54 6.46 -0.37 11.06
C VAL A 54 5.27 -1.18 10.58
N LEU A 55 5.55 -2.26 9.84
CA LEU A 55 4.54 -3.17 9.31
C LEU A 55 4.54 -4.47 10.12
N VAL A 56 3.51 -4.65 10.95
CA VAL A 56 3.26 -5.91 11.66
C VAL A 56 2.32 -6.76 10.82
N PHE A 57 2.74 -7.98 10.49
CA PHE A 57 1.95 -8.92 9.70
C PHE A 57 1.94 -10.30 10.37
N TYR A 58 0.88 -11.06 10.15
CA TYR A 58 0.72 -12.44 10.57
C TYR A 58 -0.12 -13.16 9.52
N ASP A 59 0.42 -14.22 8.91
CA ASP A 59 -0.23 -14.98 7.84
C ASP A 59 -0.87 -14.10 6.74
N GLU A 60 -0.16 -13.03 6.32
CA GLU A 60 -0.62 -12.09 5.30
C GLU A 60 -0.39 -12.64 3.89
N GLY A 61 -1.31 -12.36 2.96
CA GLY A 61 -1.15 -12.68 1.55
C GLY A 61 0.11 -12.01 0.96
N TRP A 62 0.91 -12.77 0.20
CA TRP A 62 2.19 -12.25 -0.31
C TRP A 62 1.98 -11.02 -1.19
N SER A 63 0.97 -11.04 -2.06
CA SER A 63 0.74 -9.96 -3.00
C SER A 63 0.21 -8.70 -2.30
N THR A 64 -0.52 -8.80 -1.19
CA THR A 64 -0.98 -7.65 -0.40
C THR A 64 0.14 -7.06 0.43
N LEU A 65 0.96 -7.90 1.07
CA LEU A 65 2.12 -7.46 1.85
C LEU A 65 3.11 -6.67 0.99
N VAL A 66 3.58 -7.25 -0.12
CA VAL A 66 4.58 -6.59 -0.99
C VAL A 66 4.02 -5.32 -1.62
N ARG A 67 2.73 -5.30 -1.99
CA ARG A 67 2.08 -4.10 -2.52
C ARG A 67 2.00 -2.98 -1.49
N THR A 68 1.89 -3.30 -0.20
CA THR A 68 1.96 -2.32 0.88
C THR A 68 3.35 -1.69 0.96
N PHE A 69 4.42 -2.50 0.90
CA PHE A 69 5.79 -2.00 0.80
C PHE A 69 5.99 -1.08 -0.41
N HIS A 70 5.58 -1.51 -1.61
CA HIS A 70 5.66 -0.69 -2.82
C HIS A 70 4.87 0.62 -2.70
N SER A 71 3.68 0.57 -2.11
CA SER A 71 2.87 1.78 -1.89
C SER A 71 3.58 2.78 -0.97
N VAL A 72 4.18 2.33 0.14
CA VAL A 72 4.93 3.19 1.06
C VAL A 72 6.09 3.88 0.33
N ILE A 73 6.87 3.13 -0.44
CA ILE A 73 8.02 3.66 -1.19
C ILE A 73 7.57 4.64 -2.29
N ASN A 74 6.49 4.34 -3.00
CA ASN A 74 6.05 5.12 -4.16
C ASN A 74 5.29 6.40 -3.78
N THR A 75 4.70 6.46 -2.59
CA THR A 75 3.83 7.58 -2.18
C THR A 75 4.40 8.44 -1.05
N SER A 76 5.49 8.00 -0.43
CA SER A 76 6.21 8.80 0.58
C SER A 76 7.37 9.57 -0.06
N PRO A 77 7.57 10.86 0.28
CA PRO A 77 8.81 11.57 -0.06
C PRO A 77 10.04 10.86 0.52
N LYS A 78 11.06 10.62 -0.30
CA LYS A 78 12.23 9.80 0.06
C LYS A 78 13.03 10.39 1.22
N GLU A 79 13.01 11.70 1.34
CA GLU A 79 13.72 12.46 2.37
C GLU A 79 13.09 12.30 3.75
N LEU A 80 11.79 11.96 3.79
CA LEU A 80 11.03 11.78 5.03
C LEU A 80 10.95 10.33 5.46
N LEU A 81 11.21 9.38 4.56
CA LEU A 81 11.14 7.95 4.87
C LEU A 81 12.49 7.46 5.38
N LYS A 82 12.58 7.20 6.68
CA LYS A 82 13.81 6.76 7.33
C LYS A 82 14.08 5.27 7.10
N ASP A 83 13.08 4.45 7.44
CA ASP A 83 13.10 2.99 7.34
C ASP A 83 11.65 2.46 7.26
N ILE A 84 11.51 1.20 6.84
CA ILE A 84 10.27 0.41 6.78
C ILE A 84 10.53 -0.93 7.47
#